data_AF-A0A6M4BWG2-F1
#
_entry.id   AF-A0A6M4BWG2-F1
#
_cell.length_a   1.000
_cell.length_b   1.000
_cell.length_c   1.000
_cell.angle_alpha   90.00
_cell.angle_beta   90.00
_cell.angle_gamma   90.00
#
_symmetry.space_group_name_H-M   'P 1'
#
loop_
_entity.id
_entity.type
_entity.pdbx_description
1 polymer ?
#
loop_
_entity_poly.entity_id
_entity_poly.type
_entity_poly.pdbx_seq_one_letter_code
_entity_poly.pdbx_strand_id
1 'polypeptide(L)'
;LQKYALDCVLNYKNKNVVPYKNNLHNLVDEKKFKDELTQFKITEDAKNIHPEDREHVVPLILRILYGKMTSKLAADKKGGGQARRSLVMRYLAGCNENELQMFIEMAFSQFKHYIVLTPKEIHNNVISSLDLKAITAPGKLHSALNLFDVVREYFGGYMKDQLLS
;
A
#
# COMPACT_ATOMS: atom_id res chain seq x y z
N LEU A 1 16.39 -4.55 -2.63
CA LEU A 1 16.22 -3.09 -2.43
C LEU A 1 15.41 -2.74 -1.17
N GLN A 2 14.20 -3.29 -0.98
CA GLN A 2 13.37 -2.98 0.22
C GLN A 2 14.10 -3.15 1.55
N LYS A 3 14.88 -4.24 1.72
CA LYS A 3 15.65 -4.48 2.96
C LYS A 3 16.67 -3.38 3.24
N TYR A 4 17.49 -3.03 2.24
CA TYR A 4 18.47 -1.96 2.35
C TYR A 4 17.83 -0.58 2.57
N ALA A 5 16.69 -0.30 1.94
CA ALA A 5 15.94 0.93 2.17
C ALA A 5 15.42 1.01 3.61
N LEU A 6 14.90 -0.11 4.13
CA LEU A 6 14.47 -0.19 5.53
C LEU A 6 15.65 0.01 6.49
N ASP A 7 16.81 -0.61 6.22
CA ASP A 7 18.02 -0.41 7.03
C ASP A 7 18.47 1.05 7.06
N CYS A 8 18.37 1.75 5.93
CA CYS A 8 18.65 3.18 5.85
C CYS A 8 17.69 4.00 6.73
N VAL A 9 16.39 3.72 6.66
CA VAL A 9 15.37 4.38 7.50
C VAL A 9 15.59 4.10 8.98
N LEU A 10 15.91 2.85 9.34
CA LEU A 10 16.18 2.46 10.72
C LEU A 10 17.45 3.10 11.29
N ASN A 11 18.40 3.49 10.44
CA ASN A 11 19.62 4.16 10.86
C ASN A 11 19.39 5.57 11.40
N TYR A 12 18.22 6.17 11.15
CA TYR A 12 17.81 7.42 11.79
C TYR A 12 17.47 7.26 13.28
N LYS A 13 17.45 6.03 13.81
CA LYS A 13 17.28 5.70 15.23
C LYS A 13 16.07 6.38 15.89
N ASN A 14 14.95 6.48 15.16
CA ASN A 14 13.71 6.99 15.73
C ASN A 14 13.26 6.06 16.87
N LYS A 15 13.12 6.62 18.08
CA LYS A 15 12.75 5.88 19.30
C LYS A 15 11.46 5.09 19.14
N ASN A 16 10.54 5.59 18.33
CA ASN A 16 9.22 5.01 18.11
C ASN A 16 9.25 3.84 17.11
N VAL A 17 10.32 3.71 16.31
CA VAL A 17 10.42 2.69 15.24
C VAL A 17 11.40 1.57 15.62
N VAL A 18 12.43 1.89 16.42
CA VAL A 18 13.46 0.93 16.84
C VAL A 18 12.89 -0.35 17.48
N PRO A 19 11.85 -0.29 18.35
CA PRO A 19 11.27 -1.49 18.96
C PRO A 19 10.73 -2.49 17.94
N TYR A 20 10.18 -2.00 16.82
CA TYR A 20 9.53 -2.80 15.79
C TYR A 20 10.46 -3.22 14.65
N LYS A 21 11.77 -2.95 14.77
CA LYS A 21 12.76 -3.27 13.73
C LYS A 21 12.69 -4.72 13.25
N ASN A 22 12.60 -5.68 14.17
CA ASN A 22 12.55 -7.10 13.84
C ASN A 22 11.28 -7.47 13.08
N ASN A 23 10.12 -6.93 13.50
CA ASN A 23 8.85 -7.12 12.81
C ASN A 23 8.89 -6.54 11.39
N LEU A 24 9.43 -5.32 11.23
CA LEU A 24 9.59 -4.68 9.92
C LEU A 24 10.52 -5.49 9.00
N HIS A 25 11.61 -6.05 9.53
CA HIS A 25 12.50 -6.93 8.77
C HIS A 25 11.82 -8.23 8.35
N ASN A 26 11.02 -8.83 9.23
CA ASN A 26 10.25 -10.03 8.91
C ASN A 26 9.16 -9.77 7.86
N LEU A 27 8.52 -8.59 7.87
CA LEU A 27 7.58 -8.17 6.81
C LEU A 27 8.27 -8.00 5.45
N VAL A 28 9.56 -7.62 5.44
CA VAL A 28 10.35 -7.54 4.21
C VAL A 28 10.85 -8.92 3.76
N ASP A 29 10.96 -9.92 4.64
CA ASP A 29 11.36 -11.28 4.28
C ASP A 29 10.19 -12.05 3.66
N GLU A 30 10.35 -12.59 2.45
CA GLU A 30 9.27 -13.33 1.78
C GLU A 30 8.89 -14.64 2.48
N LYS A 31 9.84 -15.29 3.15
CA LYS A 31 9.59 -16.57 3.83
C LYS A 31 8.76 -16.36 5.09
N LYS A 32 9.05 -15.29 5.82
CA LYS A 32 8.38 -14.94 7.08
C LYS A 32 7.15 -14.06 6.90
N PHE A 33 6.95 -13.50 5.72
CA PHE A 33 5.89 -12.53 5.44
C PHE A 33 4.50 -12.98 5.92
N LYS A 34 4.08 -14.20 5.56
CA LYS A 34 2.74 -14.70 5.92
C LYS A 34 2.58 -14.91 7.43
N ASP A 35 3.61 -15.45 8.07
CA ASP A 35 3.62 -15.70 9.51
C ASP A 35 3.61 -14.37 10.27
N GLU A 36 4.42 -13.41 9.83
CA GLU A 36 4.50 -12.08 10.42
C GLU A 36 3.16 -11.32 10.32
N LEU A 37 2.46 -11.38 9.17
CA LEU A 37 1.12 -10.78 9.06
C LEU A 37 0.11 -11.36 10.07
N THR A 38 0.31 -12.61 10.49
CA THR A 38 -0.59 -13.28 11.44
C THR A 38 -0.23 -12.94 12.89
N GLN A 39 1.07 -12.84 13.19
CA GLN A 39 1.60 -12.54 14.52
C GLN A 39 1.51 -11.04 14.86
N PHE A 40 1.94 -10.19 13.93
CA PHE A 40 2.03 -8.75 14.12
C PHE A 40 0.81 -8.04 13.56
N LYS A 41 -0.35 -8.23 14.20
CA LYS A 41 -1.61 -7.59 13.82
C LYS A 41 -1.57 -6.08 14.06
N ILE A 42 -2.08 -5.32 13.08
CA ILE A 42 -2.15 -3.85 13.11
C ILE A 42 -3.41 -3.30 13.81
N THR A 43 -4.35 -4.16 14.19
CA THR A 43 -5.58 -3.77 14.90
C THR A 43 -5.28 -3.18 16.28
N GLU A 44 -6.05 -2.17 16.68
CA GLU A 44 -5.92 -1.52 18.00
C GLU A 44 -6.04 -2.55 19.15
N ASP A 45 -6.92 -3.54 19.01
CA ASP A 45 -7.14 -4.60 20.00
C ASP A 45 -5.91 -5.47 20.27
N ALA A 46 -5.04 -5.62 19.28
CA ALA A 46 -3.89 -6.50 19.38
C ALA A 46 -2.77 -5.92 20.25
N LYS A 47 -2.79 -4.60 20.54
CA LYS A 47 -1.78 -3.87 21.34
C LYS A 47 -0.32 -4.11 20.89
N ASN A 48 -0.13 -4.55 19.65
CA ASN A 48 1.19 -4.83 19.09
C ASN A 48 1.97 -3.58 18.74
N ILE A 49 1.29 -2.43 18.58
CA ILE A 49 1.89 -1.14 18.26
C ILE A 49 1.30 -0.13 19.23
N HIS A 50 2.15 0.58 19.96
CA HIS A 50 1.71 1.65 20.84
C HIS A 50 1.10 2.80 20.03
N PRO A 51 0.00 3.43 20.49
CA PRO A 51 -0.65 4.53 19.78
C PRO A 51 0.32 5.66 19.38
N GLU A 52 1.28 5.96 20.25
CA GLU A 52 2.32 7.00 20.09
C GLU A 52 3.32 6.66 18.95
N ASP A 53 3.50 5.37 18.69
CA ASP A 53 4.41 4.87 17.66
C ASP A 53 3.71 4.71 16.32
N ARG A 54 2.37 4.55 16.31
CA ARG A 54 1.60 4.28 15.09
C ARG A 54 1.83 5.31 14.01
N GLU A 55 1.90 6.60 14.36
CA GLU A 55 2.14 7.69 13.41
C GLU A 55 3.44 7.51 12.61
N HIS A 56 4.44 6.86 13.19
CA HIS A 56 5.73 6.64 12.55
C HIS A 56 5.86 5.24 11.93
N VAL A 57 5.29 4.22 12.58
CA VAL A 57 5.46 2.81 12.21
C VAL A 57 4.48 2.39 11.12
N VAL A 58 3.20 2.80 11.22
CA VAL A 58 2.17 2.40 10.26
C VAL A 58 2.50 2.87 8.84
N PRO A 59 2.93 4.12 8.60
CA PRO A 59 3.31 4.55 7.25
C PRO A 59 4.47 3.74 6.64
N LEU A 60 5.34 3.15 7.47
CA LEU A 60 6.41 2.26 6.99
C LEU A 60 5.85 0.89 6.61
N ILE A 61 4.97 0.33 7.43
CA ILE A 61 4.27 -0.93 7.14
C ILE A 61 3.50 -0.79 5.82
N LEU A 62 2.70 0.26 5.66
CA LEU A 62 1.93 0.51 4.44
C LEU A 62 2.81 0.53 3.18
N ARG A 63 3.96 1.22 3.22
CA ARG A 63 4.94 1.27 2.12
C ARG A 63 5.54 -0.10 1.81
N ILE A 64 5.90 -0.87 2.84
CA ILE A 64 6.43 -2.23 2.68
C ILE A 64 5.38 -3.12 2.00
N LEU A 65 4.15 -3.12 2.52
CA LEU A 65 3.03 -3.90 2.01
C LEU A 65 2.70 -3.55 0.55
N TYR A 66 2.66 -2.26 0.22
CA TYR A 66 2.45 -1.81 -1.16
C TYR A 66 3.54 -2.33 -2.11
N GLY A 67 4.80 -2.26 -1.71
CA GLY A 67 5.90 -2.83 -2.49
C GLY A 67 5.81 -4.36 -2.63
N LYS A 68 5.29 -5.07 -1.61
CA LYS A 68 5.04 -6.51 -1.69
C LYS A 68 3.92 -6.87 -2.67
N MET A 69 2.89 -6.05 -2.79
CA MET A 69 1.79 -6.24 -3.73
C MET A 69 2.15 -5.94 -5.18
N THR A 70 3.05 -4.99 -5.40
CA THR A 70 3.47 -4.54 -6.74
C THR A 70 4.67 -5.30 -7.29
N SER A 71 5.37 -6.08 -6.46
CA SER A 71 6.51 -6.90 -6.88
C SER A 71 6.12 -7.97 -7.90
N LYS A 72 6.78 -7.94 -9.07
CA LYS A 72 6.62 -8.94 -10.16
C LYS A 72 6.96 -10.36 -9.73
N LEU A 73 7.85 -10.53 -8.75
CA LEU A 73 8.26 -11.83 -8.21
C LEU A 73 7.07 -12.65 -7.67
N ALA A 74 6.01 -11.99 -7.19
CA ALA A 74 4.80 -12.64 -6.71
C ALA A 74 3.79 -12.96 -7.83
N ALA A 75 3.91 -12.32 -8.99
CA ALA A 75 2.99 -12.47 -10.11
C ALA A 75 3.34 -13.66 -11.03
N ASP A 76 4.57 -14.18 -10.94
CA ASP A 76 5.10 -15.22 -11.82
C ASP A 76 4.48 -16.61 -11.60
N LYS A 77 3.84 -16.82 -10.43
CA LYS A 77 3.00 -18.00 -10.18
C LYS A 77 1.56 -17.66 -10.55
N LYS A 78 0.94 -18.43 -11.46
CA LYS A 78 -0.49 -18.33 -11.83
C LYS A 78 -1.35 -18.11 -10.58
N GLY A 79 -1.94 -16.92 -10.43
CA GLY A 79 -2.82 -16.54 -9.30
C GLY A 79 -2.13 -16.10 -8.00
N GLY A 80 -0.81 -16.26 -7.85
CA GLY A 80 -0.07 -15.90 -6.64
C GLY A 80 -0.12 -14.41 -6.29
N GLY A 81 -0.15 -13.55 -7.31
CA GLY A 81 -0.25 -12.10 -7.13
C GLY A 81 -1.61 -11.66 -6.57
N GLN A 82 -2.71 -12.31 -6.98
CA GLN A 82 -4.05 -11.98 -6.49
C GLN A 82 -4.22 -12.46 -5.05
N ALA A 83 -3.84 -13.69 -4.74
CA ALA A 83 -3.87 -14.21 -3.36
C ALA A 83 -3.03 -13.36 -2.39
N ARG A 84 -1.86 -12.87 -2.83
CA ARG A 84 -1.02 -11.99 -2.00
C ARG A 84 -1.66 -10.63 -1.77
N ARG A 85 -2.31 -10.05 -2.80
CA ARG A 85 -3.08 -8.80 -2.64
C ARG A 85 -4.24 -8.97 -1.67
N SER A 86 -5.03 -10.03 -1.81
CA SER A 86 -6.13 -10.32 -0.89
C SER A 86 -5.65 -10.51 0.56
N LEU A 87 -4.51 -11.20 0.76
CA LEU A 87 -3.92 -11.37 2.09
C LEU A 87 -3.50 -10.02 2.70
N VAL A 88 -2.87 -9.15 1.91
CA VAL A 88 -2.47 -7.82 2.36
C VAL A 88 -3.70 -6.95 2.66
N MET A 89 -4.72 -6.97 1.80
CA MET A 89 -5.95 -6.20 2.05
C MET A 89 -6.70 -6.67 3.30
N ARG A 90 -6.73 -7.99 3.54
CA ARG A 90 -7.30 -8.54 4.78
C ARG A 90 -6.54 -8.07 6.02
N TYR A 91 -5.22 -7.94 5.94
CA TYR A 91 -4.42 -7.37 7.02
C TYR A 91 -4.71 -5.87 7.22
N LEU A 92 -4.81 -5.12 6.11
CA LEU A 92 -5.15 -3.69 6.13
C LEU A 92 -6.57 -3.40 6.62
N ALA A 93 -7.50 -4.36 6.53
CA ALA A 93 -8.82 -4.26 7.14
C ALA A 93 -8.79 -4.13 8.66
N GLY A 94 -7.66 -4.44 9.31
CA GLY A 94 -7.45 -4.15 10.72
C GLY A 94 -6.95 -2.73 11.02
N CYS A 95 -6.70 -1.89 10.02
CA CYS A 95 -6.23 -0.51 10.20
C CYS A 95 -7.40 0.45 10.47
N ASN A 96 -7.07 1.62 11.02
CA ASN A 96 -8.02 2.71 11.21
C ASN A 96 -8.36 3.38 9.87
N GLU A 97 -9.47 4.11 9.81
CA GLU A 97 -9.93 4.81 8.60
C GLU A 97 -8.86 5.77 8.04
N ASN A 98 -8.21 6.55 8.90
CA ASN A 98 -7.13 7.47 8.52
C ASN A 98 -5.91 6.73 7.91
N GLU A 99 -5.58 5.56 8.43
CA GLU A 99 -4.45 4.75 7.96
C GLU A 99 -4.77 4.10 6.61
N LEU A 100 -6.03 3.68 6.44
CA LEU A 100 -6.53 3.16 5.18
C LEU A 100 -6.56 4.24 4.09
N GLN A 101 -7.01 5.45 4.44
CA GLN A 101 -6.96 6.60 3.54
C GLN A 101 -5.51 6.89 3.12
N MET A 102 -4.56 6.91 4.06
CA MET A 102 -3.15 7.09 3.76
C MET A 102 -2.62 6.02 2.78
N PHE A 103 -3.05 4.76 2.94
CA PHE A 103 -2.69 3.69 2.02
C PHE A 103 -3.21 3.94 0.60
N ILE A 104 -4.48 4.34 0.47
CA ILE A 104 -5.12 4.61 -0.83
C ILE A 104 -4.46 5.81 -1.52
N GLU A 105 -4.27 6.90 -0.80
CA GLU A 105 -3.60 8.09 -1.33
C GLU A 105 -2.19 7.78 -1.83
N MET A 106 -1.44 6.95 -1.08
CA MET A 106 -0.13 6.48 -1.51
C MET A 106 -0.23 5.60 -2.76
N ALA A 107 -1.14 4.62 -2.76
CA ALA A 107 -1.28 3.63 -3.83
C ALA A 107 -1.71 4.25 -5.18
N PHE A 108 -2.55 5.28 -5.13
CA PHE A 108 -3.09 5.98 -6.30
C PHE A 108 -2.50 7.39 -6.48
N SER A 109 -1.40 7.72 -5.79
CA SER A 109 -0.74 9.02 -5.86
C SER A 109 -0.46 9.50 -7.28
N GLN A 110 -0.07 8.58 -8.18
CA GLN A 110 0.17 8.88 -9.61
C GLN A 110 -1.09 9.33 -10.37
N PHE A 111 -2.28 9.04 -9.84
CA PHE A 111 -3.56 9.41 -10.43
C PHE A 111 -4.23 10.60 -9.73
N LYS A 112 -3.65 11.10 -8.63
CA LYS A 112 -4.25 12.16 -7.79
C LYS A 112 -4.67 13.39 -8.60
N HIS A 113 -3.87 13.78 -9.59
CA HIS A 113 -4.17 14.93 -10.43
C HIS A 113 -5.37 14.69 -11.38
N TYR A 114 -5.64 13.44 -11.75
CA TYR A 114 -6.74 13.09 -12.66
C TYR A 114 -8.07 12.84 -11.95
N ILE A 115 -8.04 12.48 -10.65
CA ILE A 115 -9.26 12.17 -9.88
C ILE A 115 -10.20 13.38 -9.77
N VAL A 116 -9.65 14.59 -9.73
CA VAL A 116 -10.43 15.84 -9.61
C VAL A 116 -10.92 16.40 -10.94
N LEU A 117 -10.51 15.81 -12.06
CA LEU A 117 -10.79 16.32 -13.40
C LEU A 117 -11.96 15.56 -14.02
N THR A 118 -12.80 16.25 -14.78
CA THR A 118 -13.82 15.61 -15.61
C THR A 118 -13.18 14.82 -16.76
N PRO A 119 -13.86 13.80 -17.32
CA PRO A 119 -13.31 13.02 -18.45
C PRO A 119 -12.85 13.88 -19.64
N LYS A 120 -13.54 15.01 -19.90
CA LYS A 120 -13.16 15.96 -20.95
C LYS A 120 -11.86 16.71 -20.61
N GLU A 121 -11.70 17.13 -19.37
CA GLU A 121 -10.48 17.81 -18.90
C GLU A 121 -9.29 16.87 -18.88
N ILE A 122 -9.47 15.62 -18.44
CA ILE A 122 -8.44 14.58 -18.51
C ILE A 122 -7.98 14.40 -19.96
N HIS A 123 -8.91 14.24 -20.89
CA HIS A 123 -8.61 14.08 -22.31
C HIS A 123 -7.80 15.26 -22.87
N ASN A 124 -8.24 16.48 -22.60
CA ASN A 124 -7.56 17.69 -23.08
C ASN A 124 -6.15 17.84 -22.47
N ASN A 125 -6.00 17.53 -21.18
CA ASN A 125 -4.73 17.58 -20.47
C ASN A 125 -3.76 16.52 -21.02
N VAL A 126 -4.22 15.27 -21.18
CA VAL A 126 -3.41 14.18 -21.74
C VAL A 126 -2.95 14.48 -23.16
N ILE A 127 -3.80 15.03 -24.03
CA ILE A 127 -3.41 15.38 -25.41
C ILE A 127 -2.38 16.53 -25.42
N SER A 128 -2.58 17.55 -24.59
CA SER A 128 -1.70 18.72 -24.56
C SER A 128 -0.36 18.46 -23.86
N SER A 129 -0.31 17.51 -22.93
CA SER A 129 0.89 17.18 -22.15
C SER A 129 1.50 15.81 -22.51
N LEU A 130 1.12 15.21 -23.64
CA LEU A 130 1.54 13.85 -24.00
C LEU A 130 3.05 13.80 -24.30
N ASP A 131 3.84 13.28 -23.37
CA ASP A 131 5.24 12.93 -23.62
C ASP A 131 5.37 11.43 -23.94
N LEU A 132 5.74 11.12 -25.18
CA LEU A 132 5.95 9.75 -25.65
C LEU A 132 7.07 9.01 -24.90
N LYS A 133 7.97 9.74 -24.22
CA LYS A 133 9.04 9.17 -23.40
C LYS A 133 8.60 8.84 -21.98
N ALA A 134 7.50 9.43 -21.50
CA ALA A 134 6.99 9.29 -20.13
C ALA A 134 5.64 8.54 -20.07
N ILE A 135 5.32 7.72 -21.07
CA ILE A 135 4.05 6.98 -21.11
C ILE A 135 4.00 5.93 -20.00
N THR A 136 2.91 5.92 -19.23
CA THR A 136 2.62 4.82 -18.31
C THR A 136 2.24 3.57 -19.11
N ALA A 137 3.07 2.52 -19.00
CA ALA A 137 2.83 1.28 -19.71
C ALA A 137 1.41 0.72 -19.42
N PRO A 138 0.68 0.20 -20.43
CA PRO A 138 -0.69 -0.32 -20.25
C PRO A 138 -0.82 -1.37 -19.13
N GLY A 139 0.21 -2.21 -18.94
CA GLY A 139 0.24 -3.19 -17.86
C GLY A 139 0.26 -2.57 -16.45
N LYS A 140 0.84 -1.38 -16.28
CA LYS A 140 0.80 -0.65 -15.01
C LYS A 140 -0.59 -0.09 -14.73
N LEU A 141 -1.27 0.45 -15.75
CA LEU A 141 -2.64 0.93 -15.64
C LEU A 141 -3.59 -0.22 -15.28
N HIS A 142 -3.46 -1.36 -15.97
CA HIS A 142 -4.25 -2.54 -15.65
C HIS A 142 -3.98 -3.07 -14.23
N SER A 143 -2.72 -3.08 -13.78
CA SER A 143 -2.39 -3.45 -12.40
C SER A 143 -2.98 -2.48 -11.37
N ALA A 144 -3.10 -1.19 -11.68
CA ALA A 144 -3.71 -0.21 -10.81
C ALA A 144 -5.24 -0.40 -10.73
N LEU A 145 -5.89 -0.70 -11.85
CA LEU A 145 -7.32 -1.06 -11.87
C LEU A 145 -7.59 -2.34 -11.07
N ASN A 146 -6.78 -3.38 -11.25
CA ASN A 146 -6.90 -4.59 -10.44
C ASN A 146 -6.70 -4.32 -8.94
N LEU A 147 -5.82 -3.38 -8.57
CA LEU A 147 -5.67 -2.98 -7.18
C LEU A 147 -6.92 -2.25 -6.68
N PHE A 148 -7.49 -1.36 -7.50
CA PHE A 148 -8.71 -0.64 -7.20
C PHE A 148 -9.89 -1.58 -6.98
N ASP A 149 -10.04 -2.61 -7.82
CA ASP A 149 -11.12 -3.60 -7.67
C ASP A 149 -11.02 -4.34 -6.32
N VAL A 150 -9.81 -4.76 -5.92
CA VAL A 150 -9.62 -5.41 -4.62
C VAL A 150 -9.84 -4.44 -3.46
N VAL A 151 -9.40 -3.18 -3.58
CA VAL A 151 -9.69 -2.15 -2.57
C VAL A 151 -11.20 -1.95 -2.44
N ARG A 152 -11.93 -1.85 -3.55
CA ARG A 152 -13.38 -1.72 -3.57
C ARG A 152 -14.07 -2.94 -2.95
N GLU A 153 -13.61 -4.15 -3.24
CA GLU A 153 -14.16 -5.39 -2.67
C GLU A 153 -14.03 -5.44 -1.15
N TYR A 154 -12.86 -5.06 -0.61
CA TYR A 154 -12.57 -5.17 0.82
C TYR A 154 -13.09 -3.97 1.64
N PHE A 155 -13.08 -2.78 1.05
CA PHE A 155 -13.34 -1.53 1.76
C PHE A 155 -14.58 -0.80 1.27
N GLY A 156 -15.25 -1.26 0.22
CA GLY A 156 -16.45 -0.61 -0.32
C GLY A 156 -17.62 -0.52 0.66
N GLY A 157 -17.69 -1.40 1.66
CA GLY A 157 -18.66 -1.31 2.76
C GLY A 157 -18.17 -0.52 3.99
N TYR A 158 -16.88 -0.22 4.07
CA TYR A 158 -16.24 0.47 5.21
C TYR A 158 -15.98 1.96 4.93
N MET A 159 -15.77 2.34 3.67
CA MET A 159 -15.61 3.74 3.27
C MET A 159 -16.95 4.45 3.38
N LYS A 160 -17.13 5.29 4.41
CA LYS A 160 -18.20 6.30 4.41
C LYS A 160 -17.94 7.32 3.30
N ASP A 161 -18.97 8.08 2.93
CA ASP A 161 -19.09 8.98 1.75
C ASP A 161 -17.93 9.96 1.47
N GLN A 162 -16.92 10.11 2.34
CA GLN A 162 -15.79 11.03 2.14
C GLN A 162 -14.76 10.58 1.09
N LEU A 163 -14.67 9.29 0.76
CA LEU A 163 -13.71 8.79 -0.25
C LEU A 163 -14.32 8.60 -1.65
N LEU A 164 -15.65 8.73 -1.77
CA LEU A 164 -16.42 8.53 -3.02
C LEU A 164 -17.11 9.81 -3.53
N SER A 165 -16.92 10.95 -2.84
CA SER A 165 -17.35 12.29 -3.29
C SER A 165 -16.25 13.01 -4.06
#